data_AF-A0A6V8NMA9-F1
#
_entry.id   AF-A0A6V8NMA9-F1
#
_cell.length_a   1.000
_cell.length_b   1.000
_cell.length_c   1.000
_cell.angle_alpha   90.00
_cell.angle_beta   90.00
_cell.angle_gamma   90.00
#
_symmetry.space_group_name_H-M   'P 1'
#
loop_
_entity.id
_entity.type
_entity.pdbx_description
1 polymer ?
#
loop_
_entity_poly.entity_id
_entity_poly.type
_entity_poly.pdbx_seq_one_letter_code
_entity_poly.pdbx_strand_id
1 'polypeptide(L)'
;MPTQRPRRSKKRNNLADILRNIHPLTHPLKKVLKKLLSFKIHKRPEIAFIIIIILTILIFSCLYSNLLRGILSGAPRPSEEAVMESPSPETVTEEETGLTQEEETTEIELDIEKKKQDILQTLQYRAANGEPVFSLLIESPPQIDGNLDEWMEELVPAILETHPISQPTYLKENYTNPSDVSGTFMVAYDEERLYLAIRVIDDVFSQPFQGSDLFKGDSIIISLDTDLQGDFYEQANNLDDYRVGLSPGDFSSLSPEAYIWIPQETRGDEISVASSKTSNGYIIEAAIPWWNFQNFEVEDGKAIGFDISINDKDFLEERELAISSSPSLDWNDPTSFGTLVLLDTTKISGD
;
A
#
# COMPACT_ATOMS: atom_id res chain seq x y z
N MET A 1 -33.09 35.76 39.98
CA MET A 1 -31.61 35.72 40.00
C MET A 1 -31.15 34.70 38.98
N PRO A 2 -30.35 35.07 37.96
CA PRO A 2 -29.90 34.12 36.95
C PRO A 2 -28.57 33.48 37.39
N THR A 3 -28.54 32.15 37.44
CA THR A 3 -27.35 31.33 37.69
C THR A 3 -26.43 31.33 36.46
N GLN A 4 -25.21 31.85 36.63
CA GLN A 4 -24.17 31.90 35.60
C GLN A 4 -23.55 30.51 35.36
N ARG A 5 -23.38 30.14 34.08
CA ARG A 5 -22.56 28.99 33.65
C ARG A 5 -21.06 29.33 33.81
N PRO A 6 -20.18 28.36 34.14
CA PRO A 6 -18.75 28.60 34.24
C PRO A 6 -18.12 28.73 32.83
N ARG A 7 -17.28 29.75 32.65
CA ARG A 7 -16.42 29.93 31.47
C ARG A 7 -15.19 29.02 31.59
N ARG A 8 -15.02 28.06 30.68
CA ARG A 8 -13.74 27.35 30.49
C ARG A 8 -12.74 28.29 29.79
N SER A 9 -11.58 28.51 30.42
CA SER A 9 -10.48 29.33 29.90
C SER A 9 -9.74 28.61 28.78
N LYS A 10 -9.62 29.22 27.61
CA LYS A 10 -8.65 28.82 26.57
C LYS A 10 -7.23 29.16 27.07
N LYS A 11 -6.42 28.14 27.38
CA LYS A 11 -4.95 28.30 27.45
C LYS A 11 -4.47 28.72 26.05
N ARG A 12 -4.06 29.98 25.89
CA ARG A 12 -3.31 30.44 24.72
C ARG A 12 -1.84 30.15 25.00
N ASN A 13 -1.27 29.15 24.35
CA ASN A 13 0.18 28.96 24.30
C ASN A 13 0.76 30.17 23.55
N ASN A 14 1.48 31.04 24.26
CA ASN A 14 2.01 32.27 23.68
C ASN A 14 3.30 31.94 22.93
N LEU A 15 3.37 32.34 21.65
CA LEU A 15 4.47 32.05 20.72
C LEU A 15 5.86 32.45 21.26
N ALA A 16 5.89 33.41 22.19
CA ALA A 16 7.09 33.89 22.87
C ALA A 16 7.76 32.83 23.77
N ASP A 17 7.01 31.89 24.33
CA ASP A 17 7.54 30.84 25.21
C ASP A 17 8.19 29.69 24.41
N ILE A 18 7.67 29.40 23.22
CA ILE A 18 8.25 28.38 22.31
C ILE A 18 9.62 28.83 21.79
N LEU A 19 9.79 30.12 21.51
CA LEU A 19 11.02 30.68 20.94
C LEU A 19 12.17 30.81 21.96
N ARG A 20 11.91 30.77 23.27
CA ARG A 20 12.95 30.87 24.31
C ARG A 20 13.70 29.56 24.56
N ASN A 21 13.10 28.41 24.24
CA ASN A 21 13.69 27.09 24.53
C ASN A 21 14.59 26.55 23.40
N ILE A 22 14.87 27.33 22.35
CA ILE A 22 15.70 26.91 21.22
C ILE A 22 17.08 27.59 21.31
N HIS A 23 18.08 26.85 21.78
CA HIS A 23 19.50 27.26 21.80
C HIS A 23 20.09 27.29 20.36
N PRO A 24 21.16 28.06 20.12
CA PRO A 24 21.15 29.10 19.09
C PRO A 24 21.17 28.52 17.67
N LEU A 25 20.02 28.57 16.99
CA LEU A 25 19.95 28.36 15.54
C LEU A 25 20.88 29.34 14.79
N THR A 26 21.60 28.83 13.80
CA THR A 26 22.51 29.59 12.94
C THR A 26 21.77 30.71 12.18
N HIS A 27 22.50 31.78 11.85
CA HIS A 27 21.98 33.02 11.25
C HIS A 27 21.06 32.85 10.01
N PRO A 28 21.24 31.85 9.13
CA PRO A 28 20.35 31.65 7.97
C PRO A 28 18.94 31.18 8.36
N LEU A 29 18.81 30.24 9.30
CA LEU A 29 17.53 29.63 9.69
C LEU A 29 16.61 30.63 10.40
N LYS A 30 17.17 31.55 11.20
CA LYS A 30 16.37 32.62 11.84
C LYS A 30 15.70 33.53 10.81
N LYS A 31 16.31 33.75 9.65
CA LYS A 31 15.78 34.62 8.58
C LYS A 31 14.60 33.98 7.86
N VAL A 32 14.67 32.67 7.62
CA VAL A 32 13.60 31.86 7.02
C VAL A 32 12.41 31.74 7.97
N LEU A 33 12.67 31.44 9.26
CA LEU A 33 11.62 31.31 10.28
C LEU A 33 10.86 32.63 10.51
N LYS A 34 11.56 33.78 10.52
CA LYS A 34 10.91 35.10 10.62
C LYS A 34 10.02 35.41 9.41
N LYS A 35 10.41 34.96 8.21
CA LYS A 35 9.65 35.17 6.97
C LYS A 35 8.40 34.30 6.94
N LEU A 36 8.50 33.04 7.36
CA LEU A 36 7.38 32.10 7.49
C LEU A 36 6.37 32.53 8.56
N LEU A 37 6.83 33.03 9.71
CA LEU A 37 5.96 33.52 10.79
C LEU A 37 5.30 34.88 10.49
N SER A 38 5.78 35.62 9.48
CA SER A 38 5.18 36.89 9.05
C SER A 38 4.00 36.72 8.10
N PHE A 39 3.79 35.51 7.55
CA PHE A 39 2.58 35.18 6.81
C PHE A 39 1.40 35.16 7.79
N LYS A 40 0.29 35.85 7.46
CA LYS A 40 -0.92 35.89 8.30
C LYS A 40 -1.57 34.50 8.39
N ILE A 41 -1.09 33.69 9.32
CA ILE A 41 -1.54 32.32 9.63
C ILE A 41 -2.99 32.26 10.16
N HIS A 42 -3.66 33.41 10.35
CA HIS A 42 -4.99 33.46 10.98
C HIS A 42 -6.18 33.15 10.06
N LYS A 43 -5.98 32.66 8.83
CA LYS A 43 -7.10 32.36 7.91
C LYS A 43 -7.22 30.92 7.41
N ARG A 44 -6.23 30.04 7.61
CA ARG A 44 -6.32 28.63 7.17
C ARG A 44 -5.53 27.70 8.13
N PRO A 45 -6.21 26.99 9.06
CA PRO A 45 -5.55 26.12 10.05
C PRO A 45 -4.81 24.93 9.41
N GLU A 46 -5.26 24.45 8.24
CA GLU A 46 -4.63 23.36 7.49
C GLU A 46 -3.21 23.71 7.01
N ILE A 47 -2.98 24.96 6.58
CA ILE A 47 -1.66 25.43 6.16
C ILE A 47 -0.70 25.51 7.35
N ALA A 48 -1.21 25.85 8.55
CA ALA A 48 -0.39 25.88 9.75
C ALA A 48 0.09 24.48 10.16
N PHE A 49 -0.76 23.47 9.98
CA PHE A 49 -0.42 22.07 10.26
C PHE A 49 0.65 21.54 9.31
N ILE A 50 0.52 21.80 8.00
CA ILE A 50 1.52 21.42 6.99
C ILE A 50 2.88 22.08 7.27
N ILE A 51 2.89 23.37 7.63
CA ILE A 51 4.15 24.08 7.95
C ILE A 51 4.81 23.50 9.21
N ILE A 52 4.03 23.09 10.22
CA ILE A 52 4.56 22.44 11.42
C ILE A 52 5.19 21.10 11.04
N ILE A 53 4.52 20.27 10.25
CA ILE A 53 5.04 18.98 9.76
C ILE A 53 6.37 19.17 9.05
N ILE A 54 6.44 20.11 8.09
CA ILE A 54 7.67 20.42 7.34
C ILE A 54 8.79 20.86 8.29
N LEU A 55 8.49 21.69 9.29
CA LEU A 55 9.48 22.12 10.28
C LEU A 55 9.98 20.95 11.14
N THR A 56 9.11 20.03 11.57
CA THR A 56 9.53 18.82 12.30
C THR A 56 10.43 17.92 11.46
N ILE A 57 10.10 17.70 10.18
CA ILE A 57 10.92 16.89 9.26
C ILE A 57 12.32 17.52 9.09
N LEU A 58 12.38 18.83 8.87
CA LEU A 58 13.66 19.54 8.71
C LEU A 58 14.51 19.50 9.99
N ILE A 59 13.88 19.57 11.16
CA ILE A 59 14.59 19.44 12.45
C ILE A 59 15.13 18.02 12.62
N PHE A 60 14.33 17.00 12.30
CA PHE A 60 14.73 15.60 12.39
C PHE A 60 15.89 15.28 11.44
N SER A 61 15.82 15.73 10.19
CA SER A 61 16.89 15.57 9.20
C SER A 61 18.19 16.24 9.67
N CYS A 62 18.11 17.41 10.29
CA CYS A 62 19.28 18.13 10.80
C CYS A 62 19.88 17.46 12.06
N LEU A 63 19.05 16.88 12.92
CA LEU A 63 19.50 16.08 14.07
C LEU A 63 20.17 14.77 13.63
N TYR A 64 19.57 14.09 12.65
CA TYR A 64 20.11 12.85 12.06
C TYR A 64 21.48 13.08 11.41
N SER A 65 21.61 14.17 10.63
CA SER A 65 22.87 14.57 10.00
C SER A 65 23.99 14.87 11.01
N ASN A 66 23.66 15.44 12.17
CA ASN A 66 24.63 15.71 13.22
C ASN A 66 25.01 14.45 14.02
N LEU A 67 24.07 13.51 14.18
CA LEU A 67 24.33 12.21 14.80
C LEU A 67 25.32 11.38 13.97
N LEU A 68 25.12 11.32 12.65
CA LEU A 68 26.05 10.66 11.71
C LEU A 68 27.46 11.28 11.74
N ARG A 69 27.56 12.61 11.80
CA ARG A 69 28.87 13.29 11.91
C ARG A 69 29.56 13.02 13.24
N GLY A 70 28.81 12.84 14.32
CA GLY A 70 29.36 12.45 15.63
C GLY A 70 29.98 11.06 15.60
N ILE A 71 29.29 10.11 14.96
CA ILE A 71 29.73 8.70 14.84
C ILE A 71 30.99 8.59 13.98
N LEU A 72 31.08 9.32 12.86
CA LEU A 72 32.25 9.32 11.96
C LEU A 72 33.49 10.02 12.54
N SER A 73 33.34 10.84 13.59
CA SER A 73 34.45 11.57 14.22
C SER A 73 35.22 10.78 15.30
N GLY A 74 34.76 9.57 15.64
CA GLY A 74 35.25 8.78 16.78
C GLY A 74 36.27 7.67 16.47
N ALA A 75 36.69 7.47 15.22
CA ALA A 75 37.63 6.40 14.87
C ALA A 75 39.10 6.79 15.18
N PRO A 76 39.90 5.94 15.87
CA PRO A 76 41.31 6.23 16.14
C PRO A 76 42.17 6.01 14.89
N ARG A 77 43.12 6.91 14.63
CA ARG A 77 44.11 6.79 13.54
C ARG A 77 45.20 5.77 13.89
N PRO A 78 45.67 4.92 12.94
CA PRO A 78 46.90 4.16 13.11
C PRO A 78 48.14 5.04 12.91
N SER A 79 49.20 4.70 13.63
CA SER A 79 50.50 5.36 13.62
C SER A 79 51.42 4.82 12.52
N GLU A 80 52.21 5.72 11.93
CA GLU A 80 53.33 5.46 11.02
C GLU A 80 54.52 4.82 11.76
N GLU A 81 55.15 3.77 11.19
CA GLU A 81 56.60 3.72 10.91
C GLU A 81 57.04 2.49 10.10
N ALA A 82 57.72 2.77 8.97
CA ALA A 82 58.85 2.09 8.29
C ALA A 82 58.73 0.59 7.87
N VAL A 83 59.08 0.16 6.64
CA VAL A 83 60.43 0.16 6.02
C VAL A 83 60.30 -0.17 4.51
N MET A 84 61.22 0.38 3.70
CA MET A 84 61.36 0.20 2.25
C MET A 84 61.75 -1.23 1.83
N GLU A 85 61.18 -1.71 0.72
CA GLU A 85 61.90 -2.42 -0.35
C GLU A 85 61.06 -2.42 -1.64
N SER A 86 61.70 -2.20 -2.79
CA SER A 86 61.18 -2.34 -4.16
C SER A 86 62.03 -3.39 -4.89
N PRO A 87 61.75 -3.82 -6.15
CA PRO A 87 60.62 -3.55 -7.06
C PRO A 87 60.07 -4.80 -7.80
N SER A 88 58.93 -4.69 -8.50
CA SER A 88 58.76 -5.17 -9.91
C SER A 88 57.34 -4.89 -10.45
N PRO A 89 57.16 -4.75 -11.77
CA PRO A 89 55.91 -4.29 -12.37
C PRO A 89 55.06 -5.48 -12.84
N GLU A 90 53.81 -5.60 -12.41
CA GLU A 90 52.83 -6.35 -13.22
C GLU A 90 51.38 -6.08 -12.80
N THR A 91 50.55 -6.01 -13.85
CA THR A 91 49.08 -6.09 -13.90
C THR A 91 48.26 -4.95 -13.29
N VAL A 92 47.80 -4.07 -14.18
CA VAL A 92 46.56 -3.32 -14.02
C VAL A 92 45.43 -4.35 -14.02
N THR A 93 44.93 -4.69 -12.85
CA THR A 93 43.59 -5.27 -12.70
C THR A 93 42.59 -4.13 -12.74
N GLU A 94 41.62 -4.23 -13.64
CA GLU A 94 40.42 -3.39 -13.66
C GLU A 94 39.78 -3.43 -12.26
N GLU A 95 39.71 -2.28 -11.58
CA GLU A 95 38.84 -2.11 -10.43
C GLU A 95 37.40 -2.12 -10.95
N GLU A 96 36.73 -3.25 -10.82
CA GLU A 96 35.28 -3.32 -10.85
C GLU A 96 34.77 -2.46 -9.70
N THR A 97 34.26 -1.27 -10.04
CA THR A 97 33.56 -0.40 -9.10
C THR A 97 32.18 -1.02 -8.83
N GLY A 98 32.12 -1.99 -7.91
CA GLY A 98 30.86 -2.53 -7.42
C GLY A 98 30.07 -1.46 -6.66
N LEU A 99 28.79 -1.30 -7.00
CA LEU A 99 27.84 -0.46 -6.27
C LEU A 99 27.66 -0.97 -4.84
N THR A 100 27.39 -0.06 -3.91
CA THR A 100 26.98 -0.47 -2.56
C THR A 100 25.53 -0.97 -2.59
N GLN A 101 25.14 -1.87 -1.67
CA GLN A 101 23.77 -2.43 -1.62
C GLN A 101 22.67 -1.35 -1.56
N GLU A 102 22.95 -0.21 -0.92
CA GLU A 102 22.03 0.93 -0.83
C GLU A 102 21.89 1.65 -2.18
N GLU A 103 22.98 1.77 -2.94
CA GLU A 103 22.96 2.37 -4.29
C GLU A 103 22.28 1.44 -5.30
N GLU A 104 22.53 0.13 -5.24
CA GLU A 104 21.89 -0.89 -6.09
C GLU A 104 20.37 -0.96 -5.86
N THR A 105 19.92 -0.94 -4.60
CA THR A 105 18.48 -0.92 -4.27
C THR A 105 17.80 0.35 -4.81
N THR A 106 18.48 1.51 -4.71
CA THR A 106 17.96 2.79 -5.19
C THR A 106 17.87 2.83 -6.73
N GLU A 107 18.82 2.22 -7.42
CA GLU A 107 18.82 2.14 -8.89
C GLU A 107 17.67 1.26 -9.40
N ILE A 108 17.47 0.08 -8.79
CA ILE A 108 16.35 -0.82 -9.12
C ILE A 108 15.00 -0.12 -8.91
N GLU A 109 14.82 0.62 -7.81
CA GLU A 109 13.58 1.36 -7.53
C GLU A 109 13.30 2.42 -8.62
N LEU A 110 14.32 3.19 -9.02
CA LEU A 110 14.21 4.21 -10.06
C LEU A 110 13.81 3.60 -11.41
N ASP A 111 14.38 2.45 -11.72
CA ASP A 111 14.18 1.73 -12.95
C ASP A 111 12.79 1.09 -13.05
N ILE A 112 12.28 0.54 -11.94
CA ILE A 112 10.88 0.07 -11.86
C ILE A 112 9.93 1.24 -12.03
N GLU A 113 10.18 2.36 -11.36
CA GLU A 113 9.32 3.54 -11.49
C GLU A 113 9.31 4.04 -12.94
N LYS A 114 10.47 4.09 -13.60
CA LYS A 114 10.55 4.43 -15.02
C LYS A 114 9.73 3.46 -15.88
N LYS A 115 9.84 2.14 -15.65
CA LYS A 115 9.05 1.13 -16.37
C LYS A 115 7.54 1.30 -16.15
N LYS A 116 7.10 1.57 -14.92
CA LYS A 116 5.70 1.91 -14.61
C LYS A 116 5.25 3.12 -15.45
N GLN A 117 6.04 4.19 -15.48
CA GLN A 117 5.71 5.39 -16.27
C GLN A 117 5.67 5.13 -17.77
N ASP A 118 6.55 4.29 -18.31
CA ASP A 118 6.56 3.93 -19.73
C ASP A 118 5.32 3.10 -20.10
N ILE A 119 4.89 2.18 -19.24
CA ILE A 119 3.63 1.45 -19.41
C ILE A 119 2.45 2.41 -19.35
N LEU A 120 2.36 3.27 -18.34
CA LEU A 120 1.25 4.22 -18.17
C LEU A 120 1.08 5.18 -19.36
N GLN A 121 2.16 5.51 -20.07
CA GLN A 121 2.09 6.37 -21.26
C GLN A 121 1.36 5.72 -22.45
N THR A 122 1.34 4.38 -22.50
CA THR A 122 0.78 3.62 -23.63
C THR A 122 -0.46 2.81 -23.25
N LEU A 123 -0.66 2.54 -21.97
CA LEU A 123 -1.77 1.77 -21.45
C LEU A 123 -3.11 2.48 -21.66
N GLN A 124 -4.05 1.79 -22.30
CA GLN A 124 -5.46 2.18 -22.26
C GLN A 124 -6.09 1.60 -20.98
N TYR A 125 -6.42 2.46 -20.02
CA TYR A 125 -7.09 2.07 -18.78
C TYR A 125 -8.24 3.01 -18.44
N ARG A 126 -9.09 2.60 -17.49
CA ARG A 126 -10.28 3.34 -17.08
C ARG A 126 -9.92 4.36 -16.00
N ALA A 127 -9.29 5.47 -16.38
CA ALA A 127 -8.76 6.46 -15.42
C ALA A 127 -9.79 7.07 -14.45
N ALA A 128 -11.09 7.01 -14.77
CA ALA A 128 -12.15 7.41 -13.84
C ALA A 128 -12.27 6.49 -12.61
N ASN A 129 -11.76 5.27 -12.71
CA ASN A 129 -11.88 4.21 -11.70
C ASN A 129 -10.61 4.08 -10.84
N GLY A 130 -9.69 5.05 -10.92
CA GLY A 130 -8.43 5.06 -10.17
C GLY A 130 -7.20 4.93 -11.06
N GLU A 131 -6.03 5.17 -10.45
CA GLU A 131 -4.75 4.90 -11.08
C GLU A 131 -4.51 3.38 -11.14
N PRO A 132 -3.79 2.88 -12.16
CA PRO A 132 -3.45 1.46 -12.23
C PRO A 132 -2.59 1.03 -11.04
N VAL A 133 -2.93 -0.13 -10.49
CA VAL A 133 -2.16 -0.83 -9.47
C VAL A 133 -1.14 -1.72 -10.18
N PHE A 134 0.10 -1.74 -9.71
CA PHE A 134 1.14 -2.61 -10.27
C PHE A 134 1.38 -3.81 -9.35
N SER A 135 1.08 -5.01 -9.84
CA SER A 135 1.49 -6.26 -9.22
C SER A 135 2.90 -6.59 -9.69
N LEU A 136 3.84 -6.79 -8.78
CA LEU A 136 5.24 -7.08 -9.11
C LEU A 136 5.48 -8.58 -9.17
N LEU A 137 6.29 -9.01 -10.14
CA LEU A 137 6.80 -10.38 -10.18
C LEU A 137 7.70 -10.62 -8.97
N ILE A 138 7.43 -11.69 -8.23
CA ILE A 138 8.22 -12.12 -7.08
C ILE A 138 8.82 -13.51 -7.32
N GLU A 139 10.07 -13.71 -6.88
CA GLU A 139 10.76 -15.01 -6.99
C GLU A 139 10.51 -15.92 -5.79
N SER A 140 10.18 -15.33 -4.64
CA SER A 140 9.93 -16.03 -3.39
C SER A 140 8.48 -15.75 -2.95
N PRO A 141 7.56 -16.71 -3.18
CA PRO A 141 6.17 -16.57 -2.78
C PRO A 141 5.99 -16.35 -1.27
N PRO A 142 5.04 -15.50 -0.85
CA PRO A 142 4.67 -15.36 0.54
C PRO A 142 4.09 -16.66 1.12
N GLN A 143 4.33 -16.89 2.40
CA GLN A 143 3.59 -17.86 3.20
C GLN A 143 2.19 -17.35 3.51
N ILE A 144 1.18 -18.01 2.97
CA ILE A 144 -0.23 -17.69 3.27
C ILE A 144 -0.58 -18.21 4.68
N ASP A 145 -0.34 -17.40 5.72
CA ASP A 145 -0.46 -17.81 7.12
C ASP A 145 -1.27 -16.82 8.01
N GLY A 146 -1.73 -15.72 7.44
CA GLY A 146 -2.47 -14.64 8.09
C GLY A 146 -1.57 -13.57 8.72
N ASN A 147 -0.29 -13.51 8.37
CA ASN A 147 0.69 -12.55 8.88
C ASN A 147 1.33 -11.71 7.76
N LEU A 148 1.37 -10.40 7.94
CA LEU A 148 1.88 -9.47 6.92
C LEU A 148 3.36 -9.14 7.06
N ASP A 149 4.07 -9.70 8.04
CA ASP A 149 5.47 -9.33 8.33
C ASP A 149 6.37 -9.52 7.10
N GLU A 150 6.28 -10.64 6.38
CA GLU A 150 7.08 -10.89 5.17
C GLU A 150 6.75 -9.92 4.03
N TRP A 151 5.50 -9.46 3.93
CA TRP A 151 5.09 -8.47 2.94
C TRP A 151 5.68 -7.08 3.19
N MET A 152 5.95 -6.77 4.46
CA MET A 152 6.48 -5.46 4.87
C MET A 152 8.01 -5.46 4.99
N GLU A 153 8.61 -6.61 5.32
CA GLU A 153 10.03 -6.72 5.67
C GLU A 153 10.88 -7.45 4.61
N GLU A 154 10.31 -8.43 3.90
CA GLU A 154 11.07 -9.37 3.06
C GLU A 154 10.75 -9.24 1.56
N LEU A 155 9.48 -8.99 1.20
CA LEU A 155 9.05 -8.72 -0.17
C LEU A 155 9.43 -7.30 -0.57
N VAL A 156 10.71 -7.14 -0.93
CA VAL A 156 11.33 -5.97 -1.58
C VAL A 156 10.86 -4.64 -0.96
N PRO A 157 11.39 -4.27 0.22
CA PRO A 157 10.80 -3.26 1.11
C PRO A 157 10.81 -1.79 0.62
N ALA A 158 11.03 -1.54 -0.67
CA ALA A 158 10.92 -0.20 -1.26
C ALA A 158 9.87 -0.06 -2.38
N ILE A 159 9.34 -1.15 -2.95
CA ILE A 159 8.64 -1.06 -4.25
C ILE A 159 7.20 -1.56 -4.19
N LEU A 160 6.87 -2.46 -3.26
CA LEU A 160 5.51 -2.97 -3.14
C LEU A 160 4.59 -1.91 -2.49
N GLU A 161 3.65 -1.43 -3.29
CA GLU A 161 2.77 -0.35 -2.90
C GLU A 161 1.60 -0.85 -2.04
N THR A 162 1.26 -0.08 -1.02
CA THR A 162 0.04 -0.30 -0.24
C THR A 162 -1.07 0.58 -0.79
N HIS A 163 -2.18 -0.05 -1.21
CA HIS A 163 -3.31 0.63 -1.84
C HIS A 163 -4.52 0.69 -0.89
N PRO A 164 -5.23 1.82 -0.81
CA PRO A 164 -6.40 1.95 0.04
C PRO A 164 -7.65 1.27 -0.55
N ILE A 165 -8.47 0.73 0.32
CA ILE A 165 -9.86 0.32 0.07
C ILE A 165 -10.71 1.22 0.96
N SER A 166 -11.39 2.20 0.37
CA SER A 166 -12.00 3.27 1.18
C SER A 166 -13.21 3.94 0.54
N GLN A 167 -13.65 3.51 -0.64
CA GLN A 167 -14.72 4.16 -1.38
C GLN A 167 -16.06 3.46 -1.10
N PRO A 168 -17.03 4.08 -0.42
CA PRO A 168 -18.33 3.45 -0.17
C PRO A 168 -19.13 3.30 -1.47
N THR A 169 -19.42 2.05 -1.86
CA THR A 169 -20.00 1.70 -3.17
C THR A 169 -21.35 0.98 -3.04
N TYR A 170 -21.60 0.30 -1.92
CA TYR A 170 -22.89 -0.31 -1.59
C TYR A 170 -23.44 0.25 -0.28
N LEU A 171 -24.72 0.63 -0.27
CA LEU A 171 -25.40 1.26 0.89
C LEU A 171 -24.55 2.36 1.55
N LYS A 172 -23.90 3.20 0.73
CA LYS A 172 -22.94 4.23 1.15
C LYS A 172 -23.46 5.24 2.17
N GLU A 173 -24.78 5.38 2.29
CA GLU A 173 -25.43 6.16 3.32
C GLU A 173 -25.19 5.65 4.74
N ASN A 174 -24.84 4.37 4.90
CA ASN A 174 -24.51 3.76 6.19
C ASN A 174 -23.06 4.07 6.61
N TYR A 175 -22.16 4.30 5.64
CA TYR A 175 -20.75 4.57 5.93
C TYR A 175 -20.58 5.80 6.82
N THR A 176 -20.00 5.61 8.00
CA THR A 176 -19.82 6.69 8.95
C THR A 176 -18.42 7.30 8.90
N ASN A 177 -17.37 6.47 9.01
CA ASN A 177 -15.98 6.91 9.10
C ASN A 177 -14.99 5.72 8.91
N PRO A 178 -13.69 5.95 8.73
CA PRO A 178 -12.74 4.85 8.52
C PRO A 178 -12.55 3.87 9.69
N SER A 179 -13.07 4.17 10.88
CA SER A 179 -13.06 3.23 12.01
C SER A 179 -14.25 2.27 12.01
N ASP A 180 -15.27 2.57 11.20
CA ASP A 180 -16.43 1.73 10.85
C ASP A 180 -15.89 0.57 10.02
N VAL A 181 -15.48 0.90 8.79
CA VAL A 181 -14.72 0.00 7.92
C VAL A 181 -13.72 0.78 7.07
N SER A 182 -12.50 0.25 6.97
CA SER A 182 -11.52 0.67 5.97
C SER A 182 -10.54 -0.46 5.71
N GLY A 183 -9.83 -0.41 4.58
CA GLY A 183 -8.81 -1.42 4.32
C GLY A 183 -7.64 -0.90 3.53
N THR A 184 -6.61 -1.73 3.51
CA THR A 184 -5.46 -1.58 2.62
C THR A 184 -5.08 -2.93 2.07
N PHE A 185 -4.57 -2.96 0.85
CA PHE A 185 -4.04 -4.17 0.26
C PHE A 185 -2.68 -3.97 -0.38
N MET A 186 -1.96 -5.07 -0.48
CA MET A 186 -0.74 -5.28 -1.24
C MET A 186 -1.00 -6.43 -2.21
N VAL A 187 -0.37 -6.38 -3.38
CA VAL A 187 -0.55 -7.38 -4.44
C VAL A 187 0.78 -7.70 -5.10
N ALA A 188 1.00 -8.98 -5.35
CA ALA A 188 2.18 -9.51 -6.01
C ALA A 188 1.78 -10.71 -6.89
N TYR A 189 2.66 -11.16 -7.77
CA TYR A 189 2.41 -12.37 -8.55
C TYR A 189 3.69 -13.14 -8.85
N ASP A 190 3.51 -14.42 -9.15
CA ASP A 190 4.51 -15.23 -9.86
C ASP A 190 3.87 -15.86 -11.11
N GLU A 191 4.60 -16.75 -11.77
CA GLU A 191 4.13 -17.47 -12.95
C GLU A 191 2.89 -18.36 -12.69
N GLU A 192 2.63 -18.75 -11.43
CA GLU A 192 1.58 -19.69 -11.05
C GLU A 192 0.38 -19.03 -10.37
N ARG A 193 0.58 -17.95 -9.60
CA ARG A 193 -0.43 -17.39 -8.69
C ARG A 193 -0.40 -15.87 -8.61
N LEU A 194 -1.58 -15.30 -8.35
CA LEU A 194 -1.79 -13.96 -7.83
C LEU A 194 -1.82 -14.02 -6.30
N TYR A 195 -1.05 -13.15 -5.65
CA TYR A 195 -0.97 -13.05 -4.20
C TYR A 195 -1.59 -11.75 -3.71
N LEU A 196 -2.33 -11.82 -2.61
CA LEU A 196 -2.98 -10.67 -1.98
C LEU A 196 -2.74 -10.71 -0.48
N ALA A 197 -2.37 -9.55 0.07
CA ALA A 197 -2.31 -9.30 1.50
C ALA A 197 -3.23 -8.12 1.82
N ILE A 198 -4.20 -8.33 2.69
CA ILE A 198 -5.25 -7.34 2.97
C ILE A 198 -5.38 -7.15 4.48
N ARG A 199 -5.28 -5.90 4.91
CA ARG A 199 -5.56 -5.48 6.28
C ARG A 199 -6.89 -4.73 6.30
N VAL A 200 -7.82 -5.21 7.11
CA VAL A 200 -9.13 -4.60 7.32
C VAL A 200 -9.21 -4.00 8.72
N ILE A 201 -9.70 -2.77 8.79
CA ILE A 201 -10.22 -2.14 9.98
C ILE A 201 -11.74 -2.30 9.94
N ASP A 202 -12.30 -2.79 11.03
CA ASP A 202 -13.71 -3.15 11.18
C ASP A 202 -14.05 -3.07 12.68
N ASP A 203 -15.10 -2.35 13.06
CA ASP A 203 -15.51 -2.20 14.45
C ASP A 203 -16.38 -3.35 14.98
N VAL A 204 -17.15 -4.04 14.13
CA VAL A 204 -18.02 -5.16 14.53
C VAL A 204 -17.99 -6.33 13.53
N PHE A 205 -16.93 -7.11 13.67
CA PHE A 205 -16.79 -8.37 12.92
C PHE A 205 -17.92 -9.41 13.14
N SER A 206 -18.45 -9.93 12.04
CA SER A 206 -19.57 -10.86 11.87
C SER A 206 -19.52 -11.60 10.51
N GLN A 207 -18.91 -12.80 10.52
CA GLN A 207 -18.90 -13.70 9.35
C GLN A 207 -19.42 -15.11 9.70
N PRO A 208 -20.76 -15.30 9.81
CA PRO A 208 -21.36 -16.62 10.04
C PRO A 208 -21.66 -17.38 8.74
N PHE A 209 -21.32 -16.82 7.57
CA PHE A 209 -21.66 -17.38 6.26
C PHE A 209 -20.47 -18.07 5.60
N GLN A 210 -20.78 -18.96 4.65
CA GLN A 210 -19.79 -19.75 3.92
C GLN A 210 -20.24 -20.06 2.48
N GLY A 211 -19.29 -20.47 1.64
CA GLY A 211 -19.50 -20.81 0.23
C GLY A 211 -20.15 -19.67 -0.56
N SER A 212 -21.18 -19.98 -1.35
CA SER A 212 -21.87 -18.99 -2.18
C SER A 212 -22.54 -17.86 -1.40
N ASP A 213 -22.75 -18.04 -0.08
CA ASP A 213 -23.36 -17.05 0.80
C ASP A 213 -22.34 -16.19 1.55
N LEU A 214 -21.02 -16.41 1.41
CA LEU A 214 -19.99 -15.71 2.19
C LEU A 214 -20.07 -14.18 2.08
N PHE A 215 -20.56 -13.67 0.94
CA PHE A 215 -20.72 -12.23 0.69
C PHE A 215 -21.72 -11.52 1.63
N LYS A 216 -22.54 -12.29 2.37
CA LYS A 216 -23.53 -11.77 3.32
C LYS A 216 -22.91 -11.37 4.67
N GLY A 217 -21.67 -11.76 4.93
CA GLY A 217 -20.88 -11.36 6.10
C GLY A 217 -19.61 -10.62 5.72
N ASP A 218 -18.77 -10.36 6.72
CA ASP A 218 -17.51 -9.65 6.49
C ASP A 218 -16.58 -10.49 5.63
N SER A 219 -16.29 -9.97 4.45
CA SER A 219 -15.63 -10.71 3.39
C SER A 219 -14.96 -9.76 2.43
N ILE A 220 -13.95 -10.28 1.73
CA ILE A 220 -13.33 -9.59 0.61
C ILE A 220 -13.94 -10.12 -0.68
N ILE A 221 -14.23 -9.23 -1.61
CA ILE A 221 -14.67 -9.58 -2.96
C ILE A 221 -13.70 -8.95 -3.95
N ILE A 222 -13.06 -9.78 -4.76
CA ILE A 222 -12.17 -9.38 -5.85
C ILE A 222 -12.95 -9.54 -7.15
N SER A 223 -13.00 -8.48 -7.93
CA SER A 223 -13.58 -8.50 -9.28
C SER A 223 -12.46 -8.36 -10.31
N LEU A 224 -12.46 -9.25 -11.30
CA LEU A 224 -11.44 -9.29 -12.35
C LEU A 224 -12.12 -9.28 -13.72
N ASP A 225 -11.51 -8.59 -14.67
CA ASP A 225 -11.82 -8.60 -16.10
C ASP A 225 -10.49 -8.97 -16.77
N THR A 226 -10.36 -10.22 -17.21
CA THR A 226 -9.07 -10.79 -17.63
C THR A 226 -8.73 -10.51 -19.10
N ASP A 227 -9.68 -10.01 -19.89
CA ASP A 227 -9.50 -9.47 -21.25
C ASP A 227 -9.88 -7.99 -21.38
N LEU A 228 -9.44 -7.16 -20.43
CA LEU A 228 -9.70 -5.72 -20.37
C LEU A 228 -9.62 -4.98 -21.71
N GLN A 229 -8.65 -5.32 -22.56
CA GLN A 229 -8.49 -4.65 -23.87
C GLN A 229 -9.41 -5.22 -24.94
N GLY A 230 -9.72 -6.52 -24.89
CA GLY A 230 -10.58 -7.20 -25.85
C GLY A 230 -12.01 -6.72 -25.83
N ASP A 231 -12.53 -6.35 -24.66
CA ASP A 231 -13.91 -5.90 -24.47
C ASP A 231 -14.05 -4.67 -23.55
N PHE A 232 -13.06 -3.77 -23.58
CA PHE A 232 -12.93 -2.57 -22.74
C PHE A 232 -14.21 -1.77 -22.43
N TYR A 233 -15.21 -1.78 -23.33
CA TYR A 233 -16.48 -1.05 -23.23
C TYR A 233 -17.70 -1.93 -22.93
N GLU A 234 -17.54 -3.23 -22.71
CA GLU A 234 -18.62 -4.16 -22.41
C GLU A 234 -19.06 -4.01 -20.95
N GLN A 235 -20.34 -3.73 -20.74
CA GLN A 235 -20.91 -3.43 -19.43
C GLN A 235 -21.53 -4.64 -18.76
N ALA A 236 -21.62 -5.76 -19.47
CA ALA A 236 -22.19 -7.00 -18.95
C ALA A 236 -21.08 -8.02 -18.71
N ASN A 237 -21.09 -8.64 -17.53
CA ASN A 237 -20.17 -9.73 -17.22
C ASN A 237 -20.25 -10.84 -18.28
N ASN A 238 -19.10 -11.35 -18.70
CA ASN A 238 -18.95 -12.37 -19.71
C ASN A 238 -18.11 -13.57 -19.17
N LEU A 239 -17.37 -14.28 -20.04
CA LEU A 239 -16.60 -15.48 -19.64
C LEU A 239 -15.20 -15.19 -19.08
N ASP A 240 -14.68 -13.99 -19.29
CA ASP A 240 -13.37 -13.56 -18.79
C ASP A 240 -13.47 -12.60 -17.59
N ASP A 241 -14.71 -12.32 -17.15
CA ASP A 241 -15.03 -11.67 -15.88
C ASP A 241 -15.16 -12.66 -14.73
N TYR A 242 -14.47 -12.38 -13.63
CA TYR A 242 -14.46 -13.20 -12.43
C TYR A 242 -14.86 -12.42 -11.20
N ARG A 243 -15.52 -13.12 -10.27
CA ARG A 243 -15.76 -12.64 -8.92
C ARG A 243 -15.32 -13.68 -7.93
N VAL A 244 -14.25 -13.36 -7.21
CA VAL A 244 -13.65 -14.21 -6.20
C VAL A 244 -13.95 -13.62 -4.83
N GLY A 245 -14.55 -14.40 -3.96
CA GLY A 245 -14.81 -14.05 -2.58
C GLY A 245 -13.82 -14.74 -1.67
N LEU A 246 -13.32 -14.01 -0.68
CA LEU A 246 -12.48 -14.52 0.37
C LEU A 246 -13.17 -14.27 1.71
N SER A 247 -13.39 -15.34 2.46
CA SER A 247 -13.90 -15.28 3.82
C SER A 247 -12.73 -15.44 4.80
N PRO A 248 -12.62 -14.58 5.82
CA PRO A 248 -11.67 -14.80 6.91
C PRO A 248 -12.09 -15.94 7.86
N GLY A 249 -13.23 -16.60 7.64
CA GLY A 249 -13.85 -17.50 8.60
C GLY A 249 -14.53 -16.72 9.74
N ASP A 250 -14.87 -17.37 10.84
CA ASP A 250 -15.49 -16.73 12.02
C ASP A 250 -14.48 -16.54 13.18
N PHE A 251 -13.20 -16.85 12.94
CA PHE A 251 -12.12 -16.95 13.94
C PHE A 251 -12.43 -17.92 15.10
N SER A 252 -13.27 -18.93 14.84
CA SER A 252 -13.71 -19.93 15.81
C SER A 252 -13.93 -21.29 15.14
N SER A 253 -15.08 -21.51 14.49
CA SER A 253 -15.51 -22.80 13.95
C SER A 253 -15.46 -22.88 12.42
N LEU A 254 -15.55 -21.76 11.73
CA LEU A 254 -15.45 -21.63 10.29
C LEU A 254 -14.01 -21.24 9.93
N SER A 255 -13.39 -22.06 9.09
CA SER A 255 -12.07 -21.79 8.54
C SER A 255 -12.16 -20.72 7.44
N PRO A 256 -11.06 -20.02 7.15
CA PRO A 256 -10.97 -19.18 5.96
C PRO A 256 -11.24 -20.00 4.71
N GLU A 257 -11.88 -19.39 3.71
CA GLU A 257 -12.20 -20.06 2.45
C GLU A 257 -12.30 -19.07 1.29
N ALA A 258 -12.34 -19.61 0.08
CA ALA A 258 -12.64 -18.87 -1.13
C ALA A 258 -13.91 -19.41 -1.82
N TYR A 259 -14.52 -18.56 -2.64
CA TYR A 259 -15.60 -18.93 -3.56
C TYR A 259 -15.52 -18.08 -4.82
N ILE A 260 -15.77 -18.67 -5.98
CA ILE A 260 -15.89 -17.96 -7.25
C ILE A 260 -17.36 -18.02 -7.68
N TRP A 261 -17.99 -16.88 -7.96
CA TRP A 261 -19.40 -16.84 -8.41
C TRP A 261 -19.56 -16.81 -9.93
N ILE A 262 -18.69 -16.05 -10.61
CA ILE A 262 -18.72 -15.89 -12.07
C ILE A 262 -17.33 -16.21 -12.64
N PRO A 263 -17.26 -16.71 -13.89
CA PRO A 263 -18.38 -17.04 -14.78
C PRO A 263 -19.10 -18.34 -14.39
N GLN A 264 -18.50 -19.13 -13.50
CA GLN A 264 -19.04 -20.40 -13.02
C GLN A 264 -18.82 -20.52 -11.51
N GLU A 265 -19.87 -20.95 -10.81
CA GLU A 265 -19.79 -21.19 -9.37
C GLU A 265 -18.85 -22.35 -9.02
N THR A 266 -17.84 -22.08 -8.19
CA THR A 266 -16.90 -23.07 -7.66
C THR A 266 -16.28 -22.55 -6.34
N ARG A 267 -15.63 -23.44 -5.56
CA ARG A 267 -14.81 -23.02 -4.42
C ARG A 267 -13.44 -22.46 -4.83
N GLY A 268 -13.10 -22.56 -6.12
CA GLY A 268 -11.77 -22.25 -6.64
C GLY A 268 -10.81 -23.41 -6.35
N ASP A 269 -10.11 -23.86 -7.38
CA ASP A 269 -9.18 -24.98 -7.27
C ASP A 269 -7.85 -24.45 -6.73
N GLU A 270 -7.40 -25.01 -5.61
CA GLU A 270 -6.13 -24.71 -4.94
C GLU A 270 -5.91 -23.24 -4.53
N ILE A 271 -7.00 -22.47 -4.39
CA ILE A 271 -6.94 -21.17 -3.74
C ILE A 271 -6.63 -21.38 -2.26
N SER A 272 -5.51 -20.81 -1.81
CA SER A 272 -5.13 -20.80 -0.40
C SER A 272 -5.58 -19.50 0.23
N VAL A 273 -6.22 -19.58 1.41
CA VAL A 273 -6.65 -18.42 2.18
C VAL A 273 -6.25 -18.63 3.64
N ALA A 274 -5.61 -17.63 4.22
CA ALA A 274 -5.32 -17.57 5.65
C ALA A 274 -5.78 -16.23 6.21
N SER A 275 -6.10 -16.20 7.50
CA SER A 275 -6.57 -15.00 8.15
C SER A 275 -6.14 -14.98 9.61
N SER A 276 -6.04 -13.76 10.16
CA SER A 276 -5.84 -13.57 11.59
C SER A 276 -6.67 -12.40 12.09
N LYS A 277 -7.16 -12.51 13.32
CA LYS A 277 -7.88 -11.42 13.97
C LYS A 277 -6.90 -10.40 14.53
N THR A 278 -7.15 -9.12 14.28
CA THR A 278 -6.37 -8.03 14.87
C THR A 278 -7.15 -7.35 15.99
N SER A 279 -6.55 -6.36 16.65
CA SER A 279 -7.21 -5.59 17.71
C SER A 279 -8.38 -4.73 17.22
N ASN A 280 -8.45 -4.45 15.91
CA ASN A 280 -9.37 -3.48 15.33
C ASN A 280 -9.89 -3.91 13.94
N GLY A 281 -9.99 -5.22 13.71
CA GLY A 281 -10.41 -5.81 12.44
C GLY A 281 -9.70 -7.14 12.20
N TYR A 282 -9.24 -7.38 10.98
CA TYR A 282 -8.60 -8.64 10.60
C TYR A 282 -7.59 -8.48 9.46
N ILE A 283 -6.78 -9.52 9.28
CA ILE A 283 -5.89 -9.70 8.13
C ILE A 283 -6.41 -10.90 7.34
N ILE A 284 -6.31 -10.82 6.02
CA ILE A 284 -6.51 -11.96 5.14
C ILE A 284 -5.41 -11.97 4.08
N GLU A 285 -4.88 -13.16 3.82
CA GLU A 285 -3.93 -13.43 2.76
C GLU A 285 -4.52 -14.48 1.82
N ALA A 286 -4.23 -14.34 0.54
CA ALA A 286 -4.64 -15.31 -0.45
C ALA A 286 -3.59 -15.54 -1.52
N ALA A 287 -3.48 -16.80 -1.96
CA ALA A 287 -2.77 -17.18 -3.17
C ALA A 287 -3.77 -17.83 -4.13
N ILE A 288 -4.05 -17.15 -5.23
CA ILE A 288 -5.05 -17.53 -6.24
C ILE A 288 -4.32 -18.02 -7.48
N PRO A 289 -4.38 -19.32 -7.81
CA PRO A 289 -3.73 -19.81 -9.03
C PRO A 289 -4.35 -19.24 -10.30
N TRP A 290 -3.50 -18.85 -11.24
CA TRP A 290 -3.92 -18.25 -12.50
C TRP A 290 -4.81 -19.17 -13.35
N TRP A 291 -4.69 -20.50 -13.20
CA TRP A 291 -5.52 -21.46 -13.92
C TRP A 291 -7.00 -21.46 -13.50
N ASN A 292 -7.38 -20.77 -12.42
CA ASN A 292 -8.79 -20.49 -12.13
C ASN A 292 -9.40 -19.50 -13.14
N PHE A 293 -8.57 -18.80 -13.91
CA PHE A 293 -8.96 -17.87 -14.96
C PHE A 293 -8.68 -18.49 -16.32
N GLN A 294 -9.75 -18.88 -17.02
CA GLN A 294 -9.67 -19.63 -18.27
C GLN A 294 -8.96 -18.85 -19.36
N ASN A 295 -7.96 -19.48 -19.99
CA ASN A 295 -7.13 -18.89 -21.06
C ASN A 295 -6.40 -17.61 -20.65
N PHE A 296 -6.21 -17.37 -19.35
CA PHE A 296 -5.40 -16.26 -18.89
C PHE A 296 -3.91 -16.60 -19.06
N GLU A 297 -3.18 -15.68 -19.70
CA GLU A 297 -1.74 -15.77 -19.90
C GLU A 297 -1.06 -14.63 -19.11
N VAL A 298 -0.12 -15.03 -18.25
CA VAL A 298 0.68 -14.09 -17.46
C VAL A 298 1.77 -13.51 -18.35
N GLU A 299 1.73 -12.20 -18.56
CA GLU A 299 2.69 -11.49 -19.41
C GLU A 299 3.11 -10.15 -18.77
N ASP A 300 4.35 -9.75 -19.00
CA ASP A 300 4.87 -8.45 -18.58
C ASP A 300 4.10 -7.31 -19.27
N GLY A 301 3.59 -6.37 -18.48
CA GLY A 301 2.76 -5.27 -18.93
C GLY A 301 1.29 -5.65 -19.18
N LYS A 302 0.87 -6.90 -18.97
CA LYS A 302 -0.53 -7.30 -19.09
C LYS A 302 -1.38 -6.52 -18.09
N ALA A 303 -2.40 -5.85 -18.61
CA ALA A 303 -3.38 -5.13 -17.81
C ALA A 303 -4.71 -5.89 -17.78
N ILE A 304 -5.29 -6.01 -16.59
CA ILE A 304 -6.61 -6.61 -16.34
C ILE A 304 -7.48 -5.61 -15.58
N GLY A 305 -8.79 -5.67 -15.75
CA GLY A 305 -9.70 -4.94 -14.88
C GLY A 305 -9.66 -5.56 -13.49
N PHE A 306 -9.64 -4.70 -12.46
CA PHE A 306 -9.41 -5.13 -11.09
C PHE A 306 -10.13 -4.24 -10.08
N ASP A 307 -10.79 -4.84 -9.10
CA ASP A 307 -11.24 -4.17 -7.88
C ASP A 307 -11.16 -5.12 -6.69
N ILE A 308 -10.83 -4.56 -5.52
CA ILE A 308 -11.05 -5.20 -4.22
C ILE A 308 -12.13 -4.42 -3.46
N SER A 309 -13.11 -5.16 -2.96
CA SER A 309 -14.18 -4.68 -2.09
C SER A 309 -14.18 -5.39 -0.75
N ILE A 310 -14.51 -4.66 0.32
CA ILE A 310 -14.78 -5.19 1.67
C ILE A 310 -16.28 -5.09 1.89
N ASN A 311 -16.92 -6.24 2.09
CA ASN A 311 -18.26 -6.29 2.65
C ASN A 311 -18.18 -6.11 4.15
N ASP A 312 -19.10 -5.32 4.67
CA ASP A 312 -19.23 -4.99 6.09
C ASP A 312 -20.66 -5.33 6.53
N LYS A 313 -20.80 -6.12 7.59
CA LYS A 313 -22.08 -6.72 8.00
C LYS A 313 -22.59 -6.19 9.34
N ASP A 314 -21.73 -6.08 10.33
CA ASP A 314 -22.13 -5.97 11.72
C ASP A 314 -23.03 -7.15 12.19
N PHE A 315 -23.74 -6.96 13.31
CA PHE A 315 -24.80 -7.87 13.77
C PHE A 315 -26.18 -7.57 13.16
N LEU A 316 -26.22 -7.08 11.91
CA LEU A 316 -27.46 -6.79 11.19
C LEU A 316 -28.02 -8.04 10.50
N GLU A 317 -29.33 -8.04 10.20
CA GLU A 317 -29.97 -9.12 9.44
C GLU A 317 -29.41 -9.19 8.01
N GLU A 318 -29.27 -8.03 7.37
CA GLU A 318 -28.68 -7.88 6.04
C GLU A 318 -27.21 -7.40 6.15
N ARG A 319 -26.53 -7.25 5.02
CA ARG A 319 -25.20 -6.62 4.95
C ARG A 319 -25.34 -5.11 5.20
N GLU A 320 -24.43 -4.52 5.96
CA GLU A 320 -24.45 -3.08 6.28
C GLU A 320 -24.06 -2.23 5.08
N LEU A 321 -22.86 -2.45 4.54
CA LEU A 321 -22.33 -1.69 3.41
C LEU A 321 -21.24 -2.46 2.68
N ALA A 322 -20.70 -1.86 1.60
CA ALA A 322 -19.42 -2.27 1.06
C ALA A 322 -18.58 -1.04 0.69
N ILE A 323 -17.28 -1.15 0.91
CA ILE A 323 -16.27 -0.22 0.40
C ILE A 323 -15.40 -0.89 -0.64
N SER A 324 -14.88 -0.13 -1.60
CA SER A 324 -14.10 -0.64 -2.73
C SER A 324 -12.84 0.17 -2.97
N SER A 325 -11.93 -0.39 -3.76
CA SER A 325 -10.75 0.30 -4.28
C SER A 325 -11.10 1.25 -5.42
N SER A 326 -12.02 0.85 -6.31
CA SER A 326 -12.59 1.71 -7.35
C SER A 326 -13.65 2.65 -6.77
N PRO A 327 -13.60 3.96 -7.07
CA PRO A 327 -14.56 4.95 -6.57
C PRO A 327 -15.96 4.83 -7.19
N SER A 328 -16.09 4.09 -8.29
CA SER A 328 -17.30 4.02 -9.10
C SER A 328 -17.80 2.60 -9.32
N LEU A 329 -17.33 1.63 -8.51
CA LEU A 329 -17.70 0.24 -8.65
C LEU A 329 -19.22 0.06 -8.73
N ASP A 330 -19.67 -0.55 -9.81
CA ASP A 330 -20.97 -1.21 -9.95
C ASP A 330 -20.69 -2.70 -10.11
N TRP A 331 -21.20 -3.49 -9.17
CA TRP A 331 -20.95 -4.92 -9.11
C TRP A 331 -21.44 -5.70 -10.33
N ASN A 332 -22.27 -5.14 -11.22
CA ASN A 332 -22.68 -5.86 -12.42
C ASN A 332 -22.04 -5.31 -13.70
N ASP A 333 -21.16 -4.31 -13.59
CA ASP A 333 -20.57 -3.61 -14.73
C ASP A 333 -19.02 -3.66 -14.66
N PRO A 334 -18.36 -4.53 -15.44
CA PRO A 334 -16.90 -4.59 -15.53
C PRO A 334 -16.23 -3.26 -15.90
N THR A 335 -16.94 -2.36 -16.62
CA THR A 335 -16.41 -1.02 -16.94
C THR A 335 -16.22 -0.12 -15.72
N SER A 336 -16.70 -0.54 -14.56
CA SER A 336 -16.48 0.15 -13.28
C SER A 336 -15.22 -0.29 -12.53
N PHE A 337 -14.54 -1.35 -12.97
CA PHE A 337 -13.34 -1.85 -12.32
C PHE A 337 -12.15 -0.89 -12.52
N GLY A 338 -11.24 -0.86 -11.56
CA GLY A 338 -9.92 -0.26 -11.72
C GLY A 338 -9.06 -1.11 -12.65
N THR A 339 -7.74 -0.99 -12.54
CA THR A 339 -6.80 -1.74 -13.40
C THR A 339 -5.65 -2.27 -12.57
N LEU A 340 -5.33 -3.55 -12.74
CA LEU A 340 -4.12 -4.19 -12.24
C LEU A 340 -3.19 -4.46 -13.43
N VAL A 341 -1.93 -4.10 -13.30
CA VAL A 341 -0.89 -4.32 -14.30
C VAL A 341 0.14 -5.29 -13.73
N LEU A 342 0.42 -6.36 -14.46
CA LEU A 342 1.47 -7.31 -14.12
C LEU A 342 2.81 -6.74 -14.61
N LEU A 343 3.74 -6.47 -13.69
CA LEU A 343 5.04 -5.90 -14.00
C LEU A 343 6.14 -6.89 -13.65
N ASP A 344 6.84 -7.35 -14.67
CA ASP A 344 8.00 -8.23 -14.53
C ASP A 344 9.23 -7.39 -14.15
N THR A 345 9.65 -7.51 -12.90
CA THR A 345 10.81 -6.80 -12.35
C THR A 345 12.14 -7.32 -12.87
N THR A 346 12.17 -8.51 -13.49
CA THR A 346 13.38 -9.06 -14.15
C THR A 346 13.59 -8.45 -15.55
N LYS A 347 12.55 -7.87 -16.14
CA LYS A 347 12.59 -7.21 -17.46
C LYS A 347 12.67 -5.69 -17.35
N ILE A 348 13.55 -5.20 -16.47
CA ILE A 348 13.91 -3.79 -16.41
C ILE A 348 14.95 -3.53 -17.50
N SER A 349 14.83 -2.45 -18.27
CA SER A 349 15.70 -2.16 -19.41
C SER A 349 17.19 -2.09 -19.00
N GLY A 350 17.92 -3.19 -19.19
CA GLY A 350 19.30 -3.33 -18.71
C GLY A 350 20.03 -4.60 -19.19
N ASP A 351 19.33 -5.65 -19.62
CA ASP A 351 19.91 -6.88 -20.21
C ASP A 351 19.30 -7.28 -21.56
#